data_AF-A0A5C2LHS1-F1
#
_entry.id   AF-A0A5C2LHS1-F1
#
_cell.length_a   1.000
_cell.length_b   1.000
_cell.length_c   1.000
_cell.angle_alpha   90.00
_cell.angle_beta   90.00
_cell.angle_gamma   90.00
#
_symmetry.space_group_name_H-M   'P 1'
#
loop_
_entity.id
_entity.type
_entity.pdbx_description
1 polymer ?
#
loop_
_entity_poly.entity_id
_entity_poly.type
_entity_poly.pdbx_seq_one_letter_code
_entity_poly.pdbx_strand_id
1 'polypeptide(L)' 'MHPQNVADILKLVQRVRAECPGKDIWVWTGYKLDELNEAQMQVVNLINVLVDGKFVQDLKDPALIWRGSSNRVVHHLR' A
#
# COMPACT_ATOMS: atom_id res chain seq x y z
N MET A 1 -2.64 6.95 1.11
CA MET A 1 -1.58 7.03 2.12
C MET A 1 -1.63 8.44 2.68
N HIS A 2 -1.99 8.66 3.94
CA HIS A 2 -2.25 10.03 4.40
C HIS A 2 -1.01 10.93 4.24
N PRO A 3 -1.09 12.13 3.62
CA PRO A 3 0.09 12.95 3.30
C PRO A 3 1.01 13.23 4.49
N GLN A 4 0.43 13.46 5.68
CA GLN A 4 1.19 13.72 6.90
C GLN A 4 2.09 12.55 7.33
N ASN A 5 1.74 11.32 6.95
CA ASN A 5 2.47 10.13 7.37
C ASN A 5 3.52 9.71 6.33
N VAL A 6 3.52 10.32 5.14
CA VAL A 6 4.36 9.89 4.01
C VAL A 6 5.84 9.94 4.35
N ALA A 7 6.29 11.00 5.02
CA ALA A 7 7.69 11.15 5.41
C ALA A 7 8.18 10.03 6.34
N ASP A 8 7.39 9.70 7.37
CA ASP A 8 7.73 8.66 8.33
C ASP A 8 7.64 7.26 7.70
N ILE A 9 6.63 7.02 6.86
CA ILE A 9 6.49 5.76 6.12
C ILE A 9 7.68 5.58 5.17
N LEU A 10 8.10 6.62 4.46
CA LEU A 10 9.25 6.57 3.56
C LEU A 10 10.52 6.18 4.32
N LYS A 11 10.77 6.83 5.46
CA LYS A 11 11.91 6.53 6.33
C LYS A 11 11.87 5.08 6.82
N LEU A 12 10.69 4.58 7.22
CA LEU A 12 10.52 3.20 7.65
C LEU A 12 10.81 2.21 6.51
N VAL A 13 10.24 2.44 5.33
CA VAL A 13 10.41 1.55 4.17
C VAL A 13 11.87 1.48 3.73
N GLN A 14 12.58 2.61 3.74
CA GLN A 14 14.02 2.64 3.45
C GLN A 14 14.82 1.79 4.46
N ARG A 15 14.52 1.91 5.75
CA ARG A 15 15.16 1.09 6.79
C ARG A 15 14.88 -0.40 6.61
N VAL A 16 13.62 -0.78 6.35
CA VAL A 16 13.27 -2.20 6.13
C VAL A 16 14.01 -2.75 4.92
N ARG A 17 14.15 -1.99 3.83
CA ARG A 17 14.94 -2.42 2.67
C ARG A 17 16.42 -2.64 2.97
N ALA A 18 17.01 -1.79 3.82
CA ALA A 18 18.41 -1.88 4.20
C ALA A 18 18.67 -3.00 5.25
N GLU A 19 17.78 -3.12 6.23
CA GLU A 19 17.96 -3.96 7.42
C GLU A 19 17.33 -5.37 7.27
N CYS A 20 16.39 -5.55 6.32
CA CYS A 20 15.66 -6.81 6.13
C CYS A 20 15.71 -7.27 4.66
N PRO A 21 16.89 -7.66 4.14
CA PRO A 21 17.03 -8.10 2.75
C PRO A 21 16.16 -9.33 2.46
N GLY A 22 15.55 -9.36 1.29
CA GLY A 22 14.68 -10.46 0.84
C GLY A 22 13.27 -10.47 1.45
N LYS A 23 12.88 -9.46 2.24
CA LYS A 23 11.51 -9.31 2.73
C LYS A 23 10.66 -8.44 1.82
N ASP A 24 9.41 -8.85 1.64
CA ASP A 24 8.41 -8.07 0.91
C ASP A 24 7.72 -7.05 1.81
N ILE A 25 7.46 -5.87 1.26
CA ILE A 25 6.72 -4.81 1.93
C ILE A 25 5.35 -4.67 1.27
N TRP A 26 4.31 -4.78 2.10
CA TRP A 26 2.91 -4.67 1.70
C TRP A 26 2.30 -3.42 2.34
N VAL A 27 1.52 -2.66 1.58
CA VAL A 27 0.84 -1.45 2.05
C VAL A 27 -0.63 -1.48 1.69
N TRP A 28 -1.49 -1.30 2.69
CA TRP A 28 -2.91 -1.06 2.49
C TRP A 28 -3.21 0.43 2.61
N THR A 29 -3.97 0.97 1.66
CA THR A 29 -4.37 2.39 1.64
C THR A 29 -5.82 2.53 1.20
N GLY A 30 -6.51 3.53 1.74
CA GLY A 30 -7.86 3.91 1.31
C GLY A 30 -7.89 4.78 0.04
N TYR A 31 -6.72 5.19 -0.45
CA TYR A 31 -6.55 5.95 -1.69
C TYR A 31 -6.29 4.97 -2.83
N LYS A 32 -6.66 5.33 -4.06
CA LYS A 32 -6.34 4.58 -5.26
C LYS A 32 -4.93 4.92 -5.76
N LEU A 33 -4.32 4.01 -6.51
CA LEU A 33 -2.98 4.22 -7.08
C LEU A 33 -2.90 5.47 -7.97
N ASP A 34 -3.93 5.74 -8.77
CA ASP A 34 -4.04 6.91 -9.66
C ASP A 34 -4.29 8.24 -8.93
N GLU A 35 -4.62 8.20 -7.64
CA GLU A 35 -4.80 9.38 -6.78
C GLU A 35 -3.52 9.76 -6.04
N LEU A 36 -2.44 8.98 -6.17
CA LEU A 36 -1.20 9.21 -5.42
C LEU A 36 -0.34 10.29 -6.07
N ASN A 37 0.12 11.23 -5.25
CA ASN A 37 1.05 12.27 -5.64
C ASN A 37 2.51 11.77 -5.64
N GLU A 38 3.42 12.61 -6.12
CA GLU A 38 4.85 12.27 -6.24
C GLU A 38 5.48 11.80 -4.92
N ALA A 39 5.16 12.44 -3.79
CA ALA A 39 5.69 12.06 -2.49
C ALA A 39 5.21 10.66 -2.05
N GLN A 40 3.94 10.34 -2.29
CA GLN A 40 3.41 9.00 -2.03
C GLN A 40 4.02 7.97 -2.97
N MET A 41 4.26 8.34 -4.24
CA MET A 41 4.88 7.47 -5.24
C MET A 41 6.32 7.10 -4.87
N GLN A 42 7.06 7.96 -4.15
CA GLN A 42 8.38 7.59 -3.61
C GLN A 42 8.30 6.36 -2.69
N VAL A 43 7.24 6.24 -1.89
CA VAL A 43 7.00 5.04 -1.06
C VAL A 43 6.59 3.86 -1.94
N VAL A 44 5.68 4.07 -2.90
CA VAL A 44 5.19 3.01 -3.81
C VAL A 44 6.36 2.35 -4.57
N ASN A 45 7.33 3.15 -5.01
CA ASN A 45 8.53 2.66 -5.69
C ASN A 45 9.44 1.78 -4.80
N LEU A 46 9.24 1.80 -3.48
CA LEU A 46 10.03 1.07 -2.49
C LEU A 46 9.29 -0.12 -1.84
N ILE A 47 8.02 -0.39 -2.19
CA ILE A 47 7.24 -1.55 -1.70
C ILE A 47 7.02 -2.62 -2.80
N ASN A 48 6.53 -3.80 -2.42
CA ASN A 48 6.25 -4.91 -3.34
C ASN A 48 4.77 -4.96 -3.73
N VAL A 49 3.88 -4.75 -2.77
CA VAL A 49 2.44 -4.86 -2.99
C VAL A 49 1.71 -3.66 -2.43
N LEU A 50 0.83 -3.06 -3.23
CA LEU A 50 -0.10 -2.02 -2.81
C LEU A 50 -1.52 -2.56 -2.90
N VAL A 51 -2.27 -2.50 -1.80
CA VAL A 51 -3.71 -2.79 -1.78
C VAL A 51 -4.47 -1.48 -1.62
N ASP A 52 -5.08 -1.01 -2.70
CA ASP A 52 -5.65 0.32 -2.80
C ASP A 52 -7.17 0.37 -2.58
N GLY A 53 -7.73 1.58 -2.51
CA GLY A 53 -9.17 1.82 -2.39
C GLY A 53 -9.74 1.75 -0.95
N LYS A 54 -10.76 2.57 -0.69
CA LYS A 54 -11.48 2.61 0.59
C LYS A 54 -12.15 1.27 0.86
N PHE A 55 -12.17 0.86 2.12
CA PHE A 55 -12.99 -0.28 2.53
C PHE A 55 -14.48 0.10 2.48
N VAL A 56 -15.29 -0.74 1.83
CA VAL A 56 -16.74 -0.58 1.73
C VAL A 56 -17.42 -1.78 2.38
N GLN A 57 -18.20 -1.54 3.43
CA GLN A 57 -18.85 -2.60 4.22
C GLN A 57 -19.81 -3.46 3.38
N ASP A 58 -20.56 -2.85 2.46
CA ASP A 58 -21.52 -3.54 1.59
C ASP A 58 -20.84 -4.47 0.57
N LEU A 59 -19.56 -4.22 0.29
CA LEU A 59 -18.74 -5.02 -0.62
C LEU A 59 -17.80 -5.96 0.14
N LYS A 60 -18.00 -6.12 1.46
CA LYS A 60 -17.20 -6.98 2.30
C LYS A 60 -17.42 -8.44 1.91
N ASP A 61 -16.33 -9.13 1.65
CA ASP A 61 -16.33 -10.57 1.41
C ASP A 61 -15.10 -11.21 2.07
N PRO A 62 -15.27 -12.07 3.09
CA PRO A 62 -14.18 -12.76 3.78
C PRO A 62 -13.37 -13.71 2.90
N ALA A 63 -13.90 -14.15 1.75
CA ALA A 63 -13.18 -15.02 0.82
C ALA A 63 -12.15 -14.25 -0.02
N LEU A 64 -12.19 -12.92 -0.02
CA LEU A 64 -11.24 -12.09 -0.75
C LEU A 64 -9.86 -12.14 -0.10
N ILE A 65 -8.89 -12.64 -0.86
CA ILE A 65 -7.51 -12.74 -0.39
C ILE A 65 -6.89 -11.34 -0.36
N TRP A 66 -6.27 -10.98 0.78
CA TRP A 66 -5.52 -9.73 1.02
C TRP A 66 -6.33 -8.43 0.96
N ARG A 67 -7.65 -8.46 0.79
CA ARG A 67 -8.48 -7.25 0.75
C ARG A 67 -9.80 -7.48 1.46
N GLY A 68 -10.29 -6.42 2.14
CA GLY A 68 -11.53 -6.51 2.92
C GLY A 68 -12.81 -6.33 2.10
N SER A 69 -12.73 -5.76 0.90
CA SER A 69 -13.90 -5.50 0.04
C SER A 69 -13.52 -5.58 -1.43
N SER A 70 -14.49 -5.94 -2.28
CA SER A 70 -14.27 -6.29 -3.68
C SER A 70 -13.81 -5.12 -4.56
N ASN A 71 -14.09 -3.88 -4.15
CA ASN A 71 -13.65 -2.66 -4.84
C ASN A 71 -12.17 -2.31 -4.64
N ARG A 72 -11.46 -3.02 -3.77
CA ARG A 72 -10.03 -2.79 -3.51
C ARG A 72 -9.17 -3.57 -4.50
N VAL A 73 -8.12 -2.97 -5.03
CA VAL A 73 -7.24 -3.63 -6.03
C VAL A 73 -5.91 -3.99 -5.38
N VAL A 74 -5.41 -5.19 -5.66
CA VAL A 74 -4.08 -5.65 -5.25
C VAL A 74 -3.14 -5.45 -6.43
N HIS A 75 -2.13 -4.59 -6.25
CA HIS A 75 -1.12 -4.28 -7.25
C HIS A 75 0.20 -4.95 -6.85
N HIS A 76 0.68 -5.88 -7.67
CA HIS A 76 2.01 -6.46 -7.56
C HIS A 76 2.99 -5.62 -8.37
N LEU A 77 3.93 -4.96 -7.69
CA LEU A 77 4.82 -3.95 -8.29
C LEU A 77 6.20 -4.52 -8.68
N ARG A 78 6.59 -5.64 -8.07
CA ARG A 78 7.82 -6.40 -8.30
C ARG A 78 7.79 -7.71 -7.54
#